data_AF-A0A5B9M711-F1
#
_entry.id   AF-A0A5B9M711-F1
#
_cell.length_a   1.000
_cell.length_b   1.000
_cell.length_c   1.000
_cell.angle_alpha   90.00
_cell.angle_beta   90.00
_cell.angle_gamma   90.00
#
_symmetry.space_group_name_H-M   'P 1'
#
loop_
_entity.id
_entity.type
_entity.pdbx_description
1 polymer ?
#
loop_
_entity_poly.entity_id
_entity_poly.type
_entity_poly.pdbx_seq_one_letter_code
_entity_poly.pdbx_strand_id
1 'polypeptide(L)'
;MTSKTRLPNFSTVLFFITVAALVAGFGWVIAARRALAGRIEATKRELAELNQQGRIRQEQERQYNRDLDVVWDVLRQCRSADDVGALGGDRILSNLNGADAVTFYVPEGGHRLSVDLSWTVTPTNGSANGAGDAAEKDTEIPPGEKTWSVPLLADHAYRFEILDSFQKEAPMQWELSSDAADFETQRQTLPPPPFRSVGASWSGYRQAVFPNQVGIQQLIRQPGSAFVPVPVRIAAWTKRGLGHDNTNIAIKFELSLLSDNPPVLSATDVQTVWNPQRRDLIGEYLGGGRYRARLRNESGNESRGYR
;
A
#
# COMPACT_ATOMS: atom_id res chain seq x y z
N MET A 1 98.20 -21.77 -1.48
CA MET A 1 97.73 -20.51 -0.89
C MET A 1 96.29 -20.68 -0.44
N THR A 2 96.09 -21.05 0.82
CA THR A 2 94.75 -21.24 1.42
C THR A 2 94.24 -19.87 1.90
N SER A 3 93.25 -19.35 1.20
CA SER A 3 92.51 -18.15 1.58
C SER A 3 91.82 -18.39 2.93
N LYS A 4 92.33 -17.80 4.01
CA LYS A 4 91.64 -17.73 5.31
C LYS A 4 90.48 -16.75 5.18
N THR A 5 89.28 -17.26 4.89
CA THR A 5 88.03 -16.52 5.09
C THR A 5 87.87 -16.25 6.59
N ARG A 6 88.15 -15.01 7.03
CA ARG A 6 87.84 -14.54 8.38
C ARG A 6 86.32 -14.51 8.53
N LEU A 7 85.79 -15.27 9.49
CA LEU A 7 84.40 -15.15 9.90
C LEU A 7 84.14 -13.73 10.43
N PRO A 8 83.01 -13.10 10.09
CA PRO A 8 82.69 -11.76 10.57
C PRO A 8 82.48 -11.75 12.09
N ASN A 9 82.92 -10.67 12.76
CA ASN A 9 82.75 -10.47 14.19
C ASN A 9 81.26 -10.54 14.58
N PHE A 10 80.95 -11.26 15.67
CA PHE A 10 79.59 -11.48 16.15
C PHE A 10 78.81 -10.17 16.36
N SER A 11 79.47 -9.11 16.86
CA SER A 11 78.82 -7.79 17.03
C SER A 11 78.42 -7.15 15.70
N THR A 12 79.20 -7.39 14.64
CA THR A 12 78.92 -6.88 13.30
C THR A 12 77.71 -7.59 12.70
N VAL A 13 77.61 -8.90 12.88
CA VAL A 13 76.44 -9.70 12.46
C VAL A 13 75.19 -9.26 13.23
N LEU A 14 75.29 -9.08 14.55
CA LEU A 14 74.17 -8.66 15.39
C LEU A 14 73.65 -7.26 15.02
N PHE A 15 74.56 -6.33 14.71
CA PHE A 15 74.23 -4.97 14.24
C PHE A 15 73.47 -5.00 12.90
N PHE A 16 73.94 -5.76 11.92
CA PHE A 16 73.24 -5.86 10.63
C PHE A 16 71.88 -6.54 10.76
N ILE A 17 71.73 -7.54 11.63
CA ILE A 17 70.43 -8.17 11.91
C ILE A 17 69.46 -7.20 12.59
N THR A 18 69.91 -6.42 13.58
CA THR A 18 69.05 -5.43 14.26
C THR A 18 68.64 -4.28 13.33
N VAL A 19 69.56 -3.79 12.50
CA VAL A 19 69.26 -2.79 11.47
C VAL A 19 68.28 -3.35 10.43
N ALA A 20 68.47 -4.58 9.95
CA ALA A 20 67.55 -5.22 9.01
C ALA A 20 66.16 -5.42 9.62
N ALA A 21 66.07 -5.85 10.89
CA ALA A 21 64.79 -5.99 11.60
C ALA A 21 64.07 -4.65 11.79
N LEU A 22 64.81 -3.57 12.10
CA LEU A 22 64.27 -2.22 12.18
C LEU A 22 63.76 -1.72 10.83
N VAL A 23 64.53 -1.89 9.76
CA VAL A 23 64.12 -1.49 8.40
C VAL A 23 62.90 -2.27 7.94
N ALA A 24 62.87 -3.59 8.17
CA ALA A 24 61.71 -4.42 7.85
C ALA A 24 60.48 -4.03 8.68
N GLY A 25 60.64 -3.75 9.97
CA GLY A 25 59.57 -3.30 10.86
C GLY A 25 59.01 -1.94 10.47
N PHE A 26 59.86 -0.94 10.20
CA PHE A 26 59.44 0.37 9.71
C PHE A 26 58.78 0.28 8.33
N GLY A 27 59.31 -0.54 7.42
CA GLY A 27 58.69 -0.80 6.12
C GLY A 27 57.27 -1.37 6.24
N TRP A 28 57.07 -2.34 7.14
CA TRP A 28 55.76 -2.91 7.43
C TRP A 28 54.78 -1.89 8.01
N VAL A 29 55.23 -1.06 8.97
CA VAL A 29 54.39 -0.02 9.57
C VAL A 29 53.97 1.03 8.54
N ILE A 30 54.87 1.44 7.64
CA ILE A 30 54.57 2.39 6.57
C ILE A 30 53.59 1.77 5.56
N ALA A 31 53.79 0.50 5.16
CA ALA A 31 52.90 -0.21 4.27
C ALA A 31 51.49 -0.38 4.88
N ALA A 32 51.42 -0.77 6.16
CA ALA A 32 50.17 -0.90 6.89
C ALA A 32 49.43 0.44 7.02
N ARG A 33 50.14 1.54 7.31
CA ARG A 33 49.55 2.89 7.35
C ARG A 33 48.98 3.32 5.99
N ARG A 34 49.69 3.06 4.89
CA ARG A 34 49.19 3.35 3.54
C ARG A 34 47.96 2.51 3.19
N ALA A 35 47.96 1.23 3.54
CA ALA A 35 46.81 0.36 3.32
C ALA A 35 45.58 0.80 4.15
N LEU A 36 45.78 1.20 5.42
CA LEU A 36 44.73 1.76 6.27
C LEU A 36 44.20 3.09 5.74
N ALA A 37 45.07 4.01 5.32
CA ALA A 37 44.67 5.27 4.72
C ALA A 37 43.83 5.06 3.46
N GLY A 38 44.24 4.14 2.57
CA GLY A 38 43.47 3.78 1.38
C GLY A 38 42.09 3.19 1.70
N ARG A 39 41.99 2.33 2.73
CA ARG A 39 40.70 1.81 3.20
C ARG A 39 39.81 2.92 3.75
N ILE A 40 40.35 3.82 4.59
CA ILE A 40 39.60 4.95 5.14
C ILE A 40 39.07 5.86 4.03
N GLU A 41 39.88 6.16 3.00
CA GLU A 41 39.42 6.94 1.85
C GLU A 41 38.35 6.21 1.05
N ALA A 42 38.48 4.91 0.83
CA ALA A 42 37.46 4.10 0.16
C ALA A 42 36.13 4.13 0.93
N THR A 43 36.16 3.89 2.25
CA THR A 43 34.97 3.94 3.11
C THR A 43 34.36 5.34 3.17
N LYS A 44 35.18 6.41 3.17
CA LYS A 44 34.68 7.79 3.11
C LYS A 44 33.96 8.09 1.80
N ARG A 45 34.47 7.61 0.66
CA ARG A 45 33.80 7.75 -0.64
C ARG A 45 32.49 6.97 -0.68
N GLU A 46 32.50 5.72 -0.21
CA GLU A 46 31.30 4.90 -0.12
C GLU A 46 30.23 5.54 0.77
N LEU A 47 30.62 6.11 1.92
CA LEU A 47 29.71 6.84 2.80
C LEU A 47 29.17 8.12 2.15
N ALA A 48 30.01 8.85 1.40
CA ALA A 48 29.58 10.05 0.67
C ALA A 48 28.58 9.70 -0.44
N GLU A 49 28.83 8.63 -1.19
CA GLU A 49 27.93 8.11 -2.22
C GLU A 49 26.59 7.66 -1.62
N LEU A 50 26.62 6.90 -0.52
CA LEU A 50 25.40 6.49 0.20
C LEU A 50 24.60 7.69 0.73
N ASN A 51 25.27 8.69 1.30
CA ASN A 51 24.61 9.91 1.77
C ASN A 51 24.00 10.70 0.62
N GLN A 52 24.68 10.79 -0.52
CA GLN A 52 24.15 11.47 -1.71
C GLN A 52 22.94 10.72 -2.27
N GLN A 53 23.01 9.38 -2.37
CA GLN A 53 21.87 8.55 -2.75
C GLN A 53 20.69 8.73 -1.78
N GLY A 54 20.96 8.79 -0.48
CA GLY A 54 19.95 9.05 0.55
C GLY A 54 19.24 10.40 0.37
N ARG A 55 19.98 11.46 0.00
CA ARG A 55 19.39 12.78 -0.28
C ARG A 55 18.51 12.77 -1.53
N ILE A 56 19.02 12.21 -2.63
CA ILE A 56 18.25 12.08 -3.88
C ILE A 56 16.95 11.30 -3.62
N ARG A 57 17.02 10.24 -2.81
CA ARG A 57 15.85 9.44 -2.41
C ARG A 57 14.81 10.28 -1.67
N GLN A 58 15.24 11.03 -0.65
CA GLN A 58 14.32 11.88 0.11
C GLN A 58 13.67 12.95 -0.78
N GLU A 59 14.39 13.47 -1.74
CA GLU A 59 13.88 14.47 -2.67
C GLU A 59 12.87 13.89 -3.66
N GLN A 60 13.14 12.70 -4.21
CA GLN A 60 12.20 11.96 -5.05
C GLN A 60 10.92 11.59 -4.30
N GLU A 61 11.02 11.13 -3.05
CA GLU A 61 9.87 10.80 -2.22
C GLU A 61 9.03 12.05 -1.92
N ARG A 62 9.67 13.20 -1.64
CA ARG A 62 8.97 14.48 -1.47
C ARG A 62 8.32 14.96 -2.75
N GLN A 63 8.95 14.75 -3.90
CA GLN A 63 8.36 15.09 -5.19
C GLN A 63 7.13 14.21 -5.46
N TYR A 64 7.26 12.90 -5.31
CA TYR A 64 6.14 11.96 -5.45
C TYR A 64 4.97 12.31 -4.54
N ASN A 65 5.21 12.61 -3.26
CA ASN A 65 4.14 12.98 -2.34
C ASN A 65 3.48 14.31 -2.74
N ARG A 66 4.25 15.29 -3.22
CA ARG A 66 3.69 16.54 -3.75
C ARG A 66 2.83 16.31 -5.00
N ASP A 67 3.28 15.44 -5.90
CA ASP A 67 2.52 15.11 -7.11
C ASP A 67 1.20 14.40 -6.75
N LEU A 68 1.23 13.49 -5.77
CA LEU A 68 0.02 12.87 -5.24
C LEU A 68 -0.92 13.87 -4.58
N ASP A 69 -0.39 14.84 -3.82
CA ASP A 69 -1.21 15.90 -3.22
C ASP A 69 -1.96 16.70 -4.29
N VAL A 70 -1.30 17.02 -5.40
CA VAL A 70 -1.94 17.68 -6.55
C VAL A 70 -3.03 16.80 -7.15
N VAL A 71 -2.76 15.51 -7.38
CA VAL A 71 -3.77 14.57 -7.91
C VAL A 71 -4.98 14.47 -6.98
N TRP A 72 -4.77 14.37 -5.67
CA TRP A 72 -5.87 14.31 -4.71
C TRP A 72 -6.64 15.62 -4.62
N ASP A 73 -5.98 16.77 -4.77
CA ASP A 73 -6.65 18.06 -4.82
C ASP A 73 -7.52 18.20 -6.07
N VAL A 74 -7.09 17.66 -7.21
CA VAL A 74 -7.90 17.57 -8.43
C VAL A 74 -9.10 16.64 -8.21
N LEU A 75 -8.86 15.40 -7.76
CA LEU A 75 -9.92 14.42 -7.50
C LEU A 75 -10.97 14.92 -6.51
N ARG A 76 -10.58 15.72 -5.52
CA ARG A 76 -11.48 16.34 -4.54
C ARG A 76 -12.41 17.39 -5.16
N GLN A 77 -11.99 18.03 -6.24
CA GLN A 77 -12.76 19.08 -6.92
C GLN A 77 -13.70 18.51 -7.98
N CYS A 78 -13.50 17.26 -8.40
CA CYS A 78 -14.36 16.57 -9.37
C CYS A 78 -15.79 16.41 -8.82
N ARG A 79 -16.77 16.87 -9.60
CA ARG A 79 -18.20 16.77 -9.29
C ARG A 79 -18.82 15.55 -9.96
N SER A 80 -18.26 15.12 -11.08
CA SER A 80 -18.64 13.93 -11.84
C SER A 80 -17.43 13.02 -12.10
N ALA A 81 -17.66 11.82 -12.63
CA ALA A 81 -16.57 10.96 -13.10
C ALA A 81 -15.86 11.59 -14.33
N ASP A 82 -16.58 12.26 -15.22
CA ASP A 82 -16.05 12.94 -16.41
C ASP A 82 -15.00 14.02 -16.07
N ASP A 83 -15.13 14.65 -14.90
CA ASP A 83 -14.21 15.72 -14.46
C ASP A 83 -12.80 15.21 -14.13
N VAL A 84 -12.61 13.90 -13.93
CA VAL A 84 -11.32 13.30 -13.57
C VAL A 84 -10.39 13.22 -14.78
N GLY A 85 -10.97 12.97 -15.96
CA GLY A 85 -10.26 12.69 -17.19
C GLY A 85 -9.40 11.42 -17.11
N ALA A 86 -8.75 11.09 -18.24
CA ALA A 86 -7.76 10.02 -18.28
C ALA A 86 -6.50 10.45 -17.51
N LEU A 87 -6.43 10.07 -16.23
CA LEU A 87 -5.24 10.28 -15.40
C LEU A 87 -4.04 9.51 -15.94
N GLY A 88 -4.31 8.35 -16.56
CA GLY A 88 -3.32 7.43 -17.08
C GLY A 88 -2.46 6.81 -15.98
N GLY A 89 -1.75 5.74 -16.37
CA GLY A 89 -0.76 5.08 -15.53
C GLY A 89 -1.26 3.84 -14.81
N ASP A 90 -0.40 3.33 -13.93
CA ASP A 90 -0.43 1.93 -13.49
C ASP A 90 -1.05 1.71 -12.10
N ARG A 91 -1.54 2.77 -11.45
CA ARG A 91 -1.99 2.75 -10.06
C ARG A 91 -3.49 2.94 -9.97
N ILE A 92 -4.09 2.26 -9.00
CA ILE A 92 -5.39 2.62 -8.47
C ILE A 92 -5.20 3.91 -7.67
N LEU A 93 -5.96 4.93 -8.05
CA LEU A 93 -6.02 6.21 -7.36
C LEU A 93 -7.40 6.34 -6.73
N SER A 94 -7.49 6.72 -5.46
CA SER A 94 -8.78 7.01 -4.85
C SER A 94 -8.70 8.14 -3.85
N ASN A 95 -9.76 8.94 -3.83
CA ASN A 95 -9.94 10.01 -2.85
C ASN A 95 -11.42 10.15 -2.48
N LEU A 96 -11.66 10.23 -1.17
CA LEU A 96 -12.97 10.48 -0.63
C LEU A 96 -13.36 11.95 -0.81
N ASN A 97 -14.55 12.17 -1.35
CA ASN A 97 -15.11 13.45 -1.69
C ASN A 97 -16.25 13.79 -0.71
N GLY A 98 -15.87 14.24 0.48
CA GLY A 98 -16.82 14.57 1.54
C GLY A 98 -17.31 13.33 2.31
N ALA A 99 -18.54 13.40 2.81
CA ALA A 99 -19.10 12.35 3.66
C ALA A 99 -19.72 11.19 2.89
N ASP A 100 -20.04 11.37 1.61
CA ASP A 100 -20.96 10.49 0.88
C ASP A 100 -20.47 10.02 -0.48
N ALA A 101 -19.41 10.63 -1.02
CA ALA A 101 -18.89 10.27 -2.33
C ALA A 101 -17.43 9.86 -2.26
N VAL A 102 -17.03 8.99 -3.18
CA VAL A 102 -15.64 8.67 -3.46
C VAL A 102 -15.40 8.68 -4.95
N THR A 103 -14.29 9.27 -5.36
CA THR A 103 -13.83 9.22 -6.74
C THR A 103 -12.57 8.38 -6.81
N PHE A 104 -12.52 7.47 -7.78
CA PHE A 104 -11.39 6.59 -7.96
C PHE A 104 -11.15 6.30 -9.44
N TYR A 105 -9.91 5.98 -9.78
CA TYR A 105 -9.47 5.57 -11.10
C TYR A 105 -8.87 4.17 -11.00
N VAL A 106 -9.17 3.34 -12.00
CA VAL A 106 -8.60 2.00 -12.14
C VAL A 106 -7.73 1.94 -13.40
N PRO A 107 -6.51 1.38 -13.31
CA PRO A 107 -5.59 1.30 -14.44
C PRO A 107 -5.99 0.18 -15.42
N GLU A 108 -5.08 -0.15 -16.35
CA GLU A 108 -5.24 -1.30 -17.23
C GLU A 108 -5.31 -2.63 -16.46
N GLY A 109 -6.32 -3.45 -16.76
CA GLY A 109 -6.54 -4.76 -16.12
C GLY A 109 -8.01 -5.10 -15.91
N GLY A 110 -8.29 -6.31 -15.41
CA GLY A 110 -9.64 -6.69 -15.00
C GLY A 110 -9.89 -6.26 -13.56
N HIS A 111 -10.82 -5.33 -13.39
CA HIS A 111 -11.20 -4.80 -12.08
C HIS A 111 -12.66 -5.07 -11.76
N ARG A 112 -12.94 -5.29 -10.48
CA ARG A 112 -14.30 -5.44 -9.96
C ARG A 112 -14.44 -4.68 -8.67
N LEU A 113 -15.48 -3.86 -8.59
CA LEU A 113 -15.89 -3.18 -7.36
C LEU A 113 -16.78 -4.11 -6.54
N SER A 114 -16.42 -4.34 -5.29
CA SER A 114 -17.31 -4.91 -4.27
C SER A 114 -17.93 -3.77 -3.48
N VAL A 115 -19.26 -3.76 -3.41
CA VAL A 115 -20.04 -2.88 -2.53
C VAL A 115 -20.64 -3.74 -1.43
N ASP A 116 -20.01 -3.71 -0.26
CA ASP A 116 -20.42 -4.51 0.89
C ASP A 116 -21.26 -3.67 1.84
N LEU A 117 -22.45 -4.18 2.14
CA LEU A 117 -23.43 -3.53 2.98
C LEU A 117 -23.82 -4.44 4.13
N SER A 118 -23.82 -3.91 5.36
CA SER A 118 -24.46 -4.55 6.51
C SER A 118 -25.31 -3.56 7.28
N TRP A 119 -26.41 -4.02 7.88
CA TRP A 119 -27.27 -3.17 8.69
C TRP A 119 -27.77 -3.87 9.94
N THR A 120 -27.97 -3.05 10.97
CA THR A 120 -28.57 -3.45 12.23
C THR A 120 -29.75 -2.55 12.55
N VAL A 121 -30.83 -3.15 13.05
CA VAL A 121 -32.01 -2.46 13.53
C VAL A 121 -32.12 -2.71 15.03
N THR A 122 -32.24 -1.65 15.83
CA THR A 122 -32.37 -1.75 17.29
C THR A 122 -33.55 -0.89 17.74
N PRO A 123 -34.51 -1.42 18.52
CA PRO A 123 -35.59 -0.61 19.08
C PRO A 123 -35.03 0.54 19.93
N THR A 124 -35.54 1.76 19.77
CA THR A 124 -35.22 2.83 20.73
C THR A 124 -36.06 2.59 21.97
N ASN A 125 -35.49 1.89 22.96
CA ASN A 125 -36.18 1.64 24.23
C ASN A 125 -36.64 2.98 24.84
N GLY A 126 -37.96 3.18 24.88
CA GLY A 126 -38.56 4.24 25.67
C GLY A 126 -38.43 3.88 27.15
N SER A 127 -37.59 4.62 27.87
CA SER A 127 -37.58 4.72 29.34
C SER A 127 -37.36 3.42 30.15
N ALA A 128 -36.23 3.37 30.84
CA ALA A 128 -36.13 2.65 32.11
C ALA A 128 -37.15 3.25 33.09
N ASN A 129 -38.35 2.67 33.18
CA ASN A 129 -39.31 2.68 34.30
C ASN A 129 -40.72 2.43 33.74
N GLY A 130 -41.19 1.19 33.81
CA GLY A 130 -42.56 0.82 33.45
C GLY A 130 -42.70 -0.66 33.19
N ALA A 131 -43.00 -1.42 34.24
CA ALA A 131 -43.48 -2.78 34.09
C ALA A 131 -44.86 -2.79 33.41
N GLY A 132 -45.08 -3.73 32.50
CA GLY A 132 -46.42 -4.10 32.01
C GLY A 132 -46.53 -4.18 30.49
N ASP A 133 -46.64 -5.40 29.99
CA ASP A 133 -47.33 -5.81 28.76
C ASP A 133 -47.28 -4.83 27.58
N ALA A 134 -46.23 -4.94 26.76
CA ALA A 134 -46.27 -4.49 25.38
C ALA A 134 -45.83 -5.65 24.50
N ALA A 135 -46.76 -6.12 23.69
CA ALA A 135 -46.53 -7.08 22.62
C ALA A 135 -45.23 -6.76 21.88
N GLU A 136 -44.42 -7.78 21.63
CA GLU A 136 -43.42 -7.78 20.56
C GLU A 136 -44.16 -7.37 19.28
N LYS A 137 -44.14 -6.07 18.97
CA LYS A 137 -44.45 -5.62 17.63
C LYS A 137 -43.28 -6.11 16.78
N ASP A 138 -43.57 -7.12 15.98
CA ASP A 138 -42.79 -7.59 14.84
C ASP A 138 -42.14 -6.39 14.15
N THR A 139 -40.87 -6.14 14.47
CA THR A 139 -40.03 -5.25 13.67
C THR A 139 -39.64 -6.09 12.46
N GLU A 140 -40.47 -6.01 11.42
CA GLU A 140 -40.52 -6.92 10.26
C GLU A 140 -39.24 -7.03 9.42
N ILE A 141 -38.18 -6.27 9.72
CA ILE A 141 -36.94 -6.29 8.94
C ILE A 141 -35.76 -6.71 9.83
N PRO A 142 -35.25 -7.95 9.68
CA PRO A 142 -34.11 -8.41 10.43
C PRO A 142 -32.82 -7.66 10.01
N PRO A 143 -31.81 -7.62 10.89
CA PRO A 143 -30.46 -7.25 10.48
C PRO A 143 -30.00 -8.13 9.32
N GLY A 144 -29.20 -7.58 8.42
CA GLY A 144 -28.81 -8.29 7.22
C GLY A 144 -27.56 -7.72 6.58
N GLU A 145 -27.13 -8.43 5.55
CA GLU A 145 -25.96 -8.11 4.75
C GLU A 145 -26.30 -8.27 3.26
N LYS A 146 -25.68 -7.45 2.42
CA LYS A 146 -25.79 -7.54 0.97
C LYS A 146 -24.50 -7.08 0.32
N THR A 147 -24.03 -7.86 -0.65
CA THR A 147 -22.88 -7.49 -1.47
C THR A 147 -23.31 -7.34 -2.91
N TRP A 148 -22.89 -6.26 -3.55
CA TRP A 148 -22.94 -6.11 -5.00
C TRP A 148 -21.53 -6.23 -5.56
N SER A 149 -21.43 -6.81 -6.75
CA SER A 149 -20.16 -6.97 -7.46
C SER A 149 -20.30 -6.40 -8.85
N VAL A 150 -19.59 -5.30 -9.13
CA VAL A 150 -19.72 -4.54 -10.36
C VAL A 150 -18.42 -4.64 -11.17
N PRO A 151 -18.44 -5.22 -12.38
CA PRO A 151 -17.27 -5.20 -13.25
C PRO A 151 -16.98 -3.76 -13.68
N LEU A 152 -15.69 -3.40 -13.69
CA LEU A 152 -15.24 -2.08 -14.10
C LEU A 152 -14.46 -2.20 -15.42
N LEU A 153 -14.63 -1.19 -16.27
CA LEU A 153 -13.79 -0.94 -17.42
C LEU A 153 -12.45 -0.35 -16.96
N ALA A 154 -11.38 -0.84 -17.57
CA ALA A 154 -10.01 -0.42 -17.33
C ALA A 154 -9.72 1.00 -17.84
N ASP A 155 -8.72 1.67 -17.26
CA ASP A 155 -8.25 3.01 -17.67
C ASP A 155 -9.35 4.09 -17.63
N HIS A 156 -10.25 3.96 -16.66
CA HIS A 156 -11.40 4.83 -16.49
C HIS A 156 -11.56 5.29 -15.04
N ALA A 157 -12.15 6.47 -14.91
CA ALA A 157 -12.51 7.06 -13.64
C ALA A 157 -13.95 6.71 -13.29
N TYR A 158 -14.20 6.64 -11.98
CA TYR A 158 -15.48 6.29 -11.40
C TYR A 158 -15.79 7.22 -10.23
N ARG A 159 -17.07 7.52 -10.08
CA ARG A 159 -17.61 8.20 -8.90
C ARG A 159 -18.69 7.34 -8.30
N PHE A 160 -18.49 6.95 -7.05
CA PHE A 160 -19.50 6.29 -6.23
C PHE A 160 -20.06 7.31 -5.25
N GLU A 161 -21.39 7.37 -5.12
CA GLU A 161 -22.09 8.29 -4.24
C GLU A 161 -23.22 7.60 -3.48
N ILE A 162 -23.28 7.83 -2.17
CA ILE A 162 -24.40 7.44 -1.31
C ILE A 162 -25.45 8.55 -1.38
N LEU A 163 -26.65 8.18 -1.84
CA LEU A 163 -27.79 9.07 -1.92
C LEU A 163 -28.69 8.81 -0.70
N ASP A 164 -28.64 9.71 0.28
CA ASP A 164 -29.47 9.65 1.48
C ASP A 164 -30.23 10.96 1.74
N SER A 165 -31.06 10.96 2.79
CA SER A 165 -31.86 12.12 3.19
C SER A 165 -31.77 12.34 4.70
N PHE A 166 -31.32 13.53 5.07
CA PHE A 166 -31.32 14.03 6.46
C PHE A 166 -32.65 14.71 6.84
N GLN A 167 -33.45 15.15 5.86
CA GLN A 167 -34.65 15.94 6.11
C GLN A 167 -35.89 15.07 6.37
N LYS A 168 -35.98 13.94 5.64
CA LYS A 168 -37.12 13.02 5.71
C LYS A 168 -36.67 11.56 5.67
N GLU A 169 -37.54 10.69 6.16
CA GLU A 169 -37.42 9.26 6.01
C GLU A 169 -37.53 8.89 4.52
N ALA A 170 -36.49 8.26 3.98
CA ALA A 170 -36.45 7.82 2.59
C ALA A 170 -35.57 6.57 2.46
N PRO A 171 -35.82 5.70 1.46
CA PRO A 171 -34.87 4.66 1.10
C PRO A 171 -33.53 5.28 0.74
N MET A 172 -32.45 4.77 1.33
CA MET A 172 -31.11 5.12 0.91
C MET A 172 -30.79 4.42 -0.41
N GLN A 173 -29.98 5.05 -1.24
CA GLN A 173 -29.52 4.48 -2.51
C GLN A 173 -28.02 4.69 -2.64
N TRP A 174 -27.40 3.96 -3.57
CA TRP A 174 -26.07 4.29 -4.06
C TRP A 174 -26.10 4.40 -5.58
N GLU A 175 -25.20 5.22 -6.10
CA GLU A 175 -25.00 5.44 -7.52
C GLU A 175 -23.51 5.29 -7.86
N LEU A 176 -23.20 4.59 -8.95
CA LEU A 176 -21.87 4.46 -9.53
C LEU A 176 -21.91 4.94 -10.98
N SER A 177 -21.16 5.99 -11.26
CA SER A 177 -20.97 6.54 -12.60
C SER A 177 -19.51 6.42 -13.03
N SER A 178 -19.27 6.47 -14.34
CA SER A 178 -17.94 6.43 -14.96
C SER A 178 -17.84 7.49 -16.06
N ASP A 179 -16.61 7.85 -16.42
CA ASP A 179 -16.30 8.67 -17.60
C ASP A 179 -16.34 7.87 -18.91
N ALA A 180 -16.45 6.55 -18.83
CA ALA A 180 -16.60 5.67 -19.99
C ALA A 180 -17.99 5.80 -20.63
N ALA A 181 -18.02 6.09 -21.94
CA ALA A 181 -19.27 6.31 -22.68
C ALA A 181 -20.16 5.06 -22.80
N ASP A 182 -19.58 3.87 -22.69
CA ASP A 182 -20.25 2.56 -22.75
C ASP A 182 -20.61 2.00 -21.36
N PHE A 183 -20.25 2.71 -20.28
CA PHE A 183 -20.64 2.33 -18.92
C PHE A 183 -21.98 2.93 -18.55
N GLU A 184 -22.99 2.09 -18.38
CA GLU A 184 -24.29 2.53 -17.85
C GLU A 184 -24.18 2.84 -16.35
N THR A 185 -24.59 4.06 -15.97
CA THR A 185 -24.63 4.46 -14.56
C THR A 185 -25.50 3.50 -13.77
N GLN A 186 -24.92 2.88 -12.75
CA GLN A 186 -25.61 1.91 -11.92
C GLN A 186 -26.17 2.58 -10.68
N ARG A 187 -27.45 2.35 -10.41
CA ARG A 187 -28.11 2.86 -9.21
C ARG A 187 -28.86 1.74 -8.53
N GLN A 188 -28.66 1.60 -7.22
CA GLN A 188 -29.31 0.56 -6.44
C GLN A 188 -29.95 1.14 -5.19
N THR A 189 -31.16 0.68 -4.90
CA THR A 189 -31.82 0.96 -3.62
C THR A 189 -31.37 -0.06 -2.59
N LEU A 190 -31.07 0.45 -1.39
CA LEU A 190 -30.61 -0.38 -0.28
C LEU A 190 -31.77 -1.22 0.28
N PRO A 191 -31.52 -2.48 0.70
CA PRO A 191 -32.52 -3.30 1.38
C PRO A 191 -33.03 -2.77 2.73
N PRO A 192 -32.22 -2.12 3.59
CA PRO A 192 -32.69 -1.49 4.82
C PRO A 192 -33.94 -0.63 4.63
N PRO A 193 -34.84 -0.57 5.64
CA PRO A 193 -36.02 0.27 5.55
C PRO A 193 -35.64 1.75 5.37
N PRO A 194 -36.57 2.55 4.82
CA PRO A 194 -36.45 3.99 4.83
C PRO A 194 -36.08 4.50 6.23
N PHE A 195 -35.11 5.40 6.30
CA PHE A 195 -34.74 6.01 7.56
C PHE A 195 -34.26 7.43 7.31
N ARG A 196 -34.40 8.28 8.33
CA ARG A 196 -33.83 9.62 8.30
C ARG A 196 -32.42 9.56 8.87
N SER A 197 -31.43 9.94 8.07
CA SER A 197 -30.03 10.01 8.48
C SER A 197 -29.87 11.08 9.58
N VAL A 198 -29.24 10.72 10.70
CA VAL A 198 -29.01 11.64 11.85
C VAL A 198 -27.51 11.83 12.11
N GLY A 199 -26.68 10.88 11.69
CA GLY A 199 -25.24 11.00 11.80
C GLY A 199 -24.51 10.04 10.88
N ALA A 200 -23.31 10.44 10.47
CA ALA A 200 -22.43 9.65 9.63
C ALA A 200 -21.03 9.65 10.22
N SER A 201 -20.34 8.52 10.12
CA SER A 201 -18.89 8.44 10.25
C SER A 201 -18.33 7.79 9.00
N TRP A 202 -17.23 8.31 8.49
CA TRP A 202 -16.62 7.78 7.28
C TRP A 202 -15.11 7.69 7.45
N SER A 203 -14.53 6.71 6.76
CA SER A 203 -13.09 6.58 6.61
C SER A 203 -12.81 6.36 5.13
N GLY A 204 -12.21 7.35 4.51
CA GLY A 204 -11.68 7.26 3.16
C GLY A 204 -10.20 6.96 3.22
N TYR A 205 -9.73 6.09 2.33
CA TYR A 205 -8.30 5.87 2.17
C TYR A 205 -7.85 6.67 0.94
N ARG A 206 -7.08 7.75 1.16
CA ARG A 206 -6.31 8.35 0.06
C ARG A 206 -5.27 7.33 -0.36
N GLN A 207 -5.46 6.73 -1.52
CA GLN A 207 -4.60 5.65 -1.98
C GLN A 207 -4.05 5.94 -3.36
N ALA A 208 -2.78 5.58 -3.52
CA ALA A 208 -2.07 5.52 -4.78
C ALA A 208 -1.25 4.23 -4.81
N VAL A 209 -1.93 3.12 -5.06
CA VAL A 209 -1.37 1.76 -4.94
C VAL A 209 -1.43 1.03 -6.26
N PHE A 210 -0.50 0.12 -6.51
CA PHE A 210 -0.63 -0.76 -7.66
C PHE A 210 -1.75 -1.80 -7.42
N PRO A 211 -2.44 -2.26 -8.49
CA PRO A 211 -3.30 -3.44 -8.40
C PRO A 211 -2.55 -4.61 -7.75
N ASN A 212 -3.14 -5.23 -6.73
CA ASN A 212 -2.55 -6.35 -6.00
C ASN A 212 -1.13 -6.07 -5.46
N GLN A 213 -0.86 -4.83 -5.03
CA GLN A 213 0.41 -4.47 -4.40
C GLN A 213 0.62 -5.26 -3.10
N VAL A 214 1.76 -5.95 -3.02
CA VAL A 214 2.17 -6.71 -1.84
C VAL A 214 3.15 -5.89 -1.02
N GLY A 215 2.95 -5.82 0.30
CA GLY A 215 3.94 -5.23 1.18
C GLY A 215 5.17 -6.13 1.27
N ILE A 216 6.37 -5.59 1.05
CA ILE A 216 7.61 -6.39 1.14
C ILE A 216 7.77 -7.08 2.51
N GLN A 217 7.31 -6.44 3.59
CA GLN A 217 7.31 -7.03 4.94
C GLN A 217 6.39 -8.25 5.05
N GLN A 218 5.29 -8.29 4.30
CA GLN A 218 4.40 -9.45 4.27
C GLN A 218 5.10 -10.64 3.59
N LEU A 219 5.78 -10.39 2.46
CA LEU A 219 6.60 -11.42 1.78
C LEU A 219 7.73 -11.96 2.68
N ILE A 220 8.36 -11.09 3.47
CA ILE A 220 9.43 -11.49 4.39
C ILE A 220 8.91 -12.38 5.53
N ARG A 221 7.71 -12.09 6.05
CA ARG A 221 7.11 -12.82 7.16
C ARG A 221 6.51 -14.16 6.74
N GLN A 222 6.11 -14.30 5.48
CA GLN A 222 5.51 -15.52 4.94
C GLN A 222 6.15 -15.93 3.61
N PRO A 223 7.45 -16.29 3.61
CA PRO A 223 8.11 -16.80 2.41
C PRO A 223 7.60 -18.22 2.14
N GLY A 224 6.66 -18.39 1.21
CA GLY A 224 6.14 -19.73 0.90
C GLY A 224 4.64 -19.82 0.62
N SER A 225 3.85 -18.88 1.15
CA SER A 225 2.40 -18.90 0.96
C SER A 225 2.04 -18.39 -0.43
N ALA A 226 1.07 -19.07 -1.07
CA ALA A 226 0.43 -18.52 -2.25
C ALA A 226 -0.14 -17.14 -1.88
N PHE A 227 0.28 -16.10 -2.58
CA PHE A 227 -0.28 -14.78 -2.38
C PHE A 227 -1.73 -14.80 -2.80
N VAL A 228 -2.62 -14.46 -1.86
CA VAL A 228 -4.03 -14.22 -2.14
C VAL A 228 -4.19 -12.72 -2.33
N PRO A 229 -4.62 -12.24 -3.52
CA PRO A 229 -4.97 -10.85 -3.73
C PRO A 229 -5.89 -10.35 -2.63
N VAL A 230 -5.44 -9.34 -1.89
CA VAL A 230 -6.28 -8.66 -0.90
C VAL A 230 -7.01 -7.53 -1.60
N PRO A 231 -8.34 -7.45 -1.50
CA PRO A 231 -9.09 -6.34 -2.06
C PRO A 231 -8.57 -4.99 -1.55
N VAL A 232 -8.41 -4.04 -2.45
CA VAL A 232 -7.99 -2.68 -2.12
C VAL A 232 -9.20 -1.93 -1.59
N ARG A 233 -9.26 -1.75 -0.27
CA ARG A 233 -10.34 -1.00 0.38
C ARG A 233 -10.19 0.49 0.08
N ILE A 234 -11.16 1.05 -0.64
CA ILE A 234 -11.17 2.46 -1.05
C ILE A 234 -11.83 3.34 0.01
N ALA A 235 -12.99 2.91 0.49
CA ALA A 235 -13.80 3.73 1.39
C ALA A 235 -14.68 2.85 2.28
N ALA A 236 -15.04 3.39 3.44
CA ALA A 236 -16.06 2.82 4.29
C ALA A 236 -16.86 3.91 4.99
N TRP A 237 -18.15 3.64 5.17
CA TRP A 237 -19.10 4.52 5.83
C TRP A 237 -19.87 3.78 6.89
N THR A 238 -20.30 4.53 7.88
CA THR A 238 -21.36 4.10 8.79
C THR A 238 -22.37 5.23 8.88
N LYS A 239 -23.58 4.96 8.42
CA LYS A 239 -24.73 5.85 8.51
C LYS A 239 -25.62 5.39 9.65
N ARG A 240 -26.08 6.33 10.47
CA ARG A 240 -26.97 6.07 11.60
C ARG A 240 -28.17 6.99 11.51
N GLY A 241 -29.32 6.48 11.90
CA GLY A 241 -30.51 7.30 11.99
C GLY A 241 -31.71 6.56 12.53
N LEU A 242 -32.87 7.15 12.31
CA LEU A 242 -34.14 6.69 12.86
C LEU A 242 -35.05 6.23 11.71
N GLY A 243 -35.50 4.98 11.79
CA GLY A 243 -36.53 4.43 10.92
C GLY A 243 -37.93 4.64 11.47
N HIS A 244 -38.90 4.02 10.80
CA HIS A 244 -40.27 3.93 11.29
C HIS A 244 -40.34 3.34 12.71
N ASP A 245 -41.37 3.71 13.47
CA ASP A 245 -41.62 3.24 14.85
C ASP A 245 -40.47 3.49 15.85
N ASN A 246 -39.70 4.55 15.64
CA ASN A 246 -38.60 4.95 16.53
C ASN A 246 -37.54 3.84 16.66
N THR A 247 -37.20 3.18 15.56
CA THR A 247 -36.09 2.20 15.52
C THR A 247 -34.78 2.90 15.16
N ASN A 248 -33.71 2.57 15.87
CA ASN A 248 -32.37 2.98 15.50
C ASN A 248 -31.85 2.05 14.40
N ILE A 249 -31.43 2.63 13.28
CA ILE A 249 -30.84 1.90 12.17
C ILE A 249 -29.39 2.35 12.03
N ALA A 250 -28.49 1.38 11.96
CA ALA A 250 -27.09 1.62 11.60
C ALA A 250 -26.74 0.79 10.37
N ILE A 251 -26.20 1.46 9.36
CA ILE A 251 -25.83 0.89 8.09
C ILE A 251 -24.33 1.09 7.91
N LYS A 252 -23.61 0.01 7.65
CA LYS A 252 -22.19 0.03 7.30
C LYS A 252 -22.03 -0.27 5.82
N PHE A 253 -21.21 0.54 5.17
CA PHE A 253 -20.83 0.38 3.78
C PHE A 253 -19.33 0.24 3.67
N GLU A 254 -18.88 -0.63 2.79
CA GLU A 254 -17.48 -0.74 2.40
C GLU A 254 -17.36 -0.90 0.90
N LEU A 255 -16.39 -0.19 0.32
CA LEU A 255 -16.01 -0.31 -1.07
C LEU A 255 -14.60 -0.87 -1.16
N SER A 256 -14.49 -1.95 -1.92
CA SER A 256 -13.22 -2.63 -2.13
C SER A 256 -13.06 -3.01 -3.60
N LEU A 257 -11.86 -2.80 -4.14
CA LEU A 257 -11.50 -3.21 -5.50
C LEU A 257 -10.80 -4.56 -5.48
N LEU A 258 -11.30 -5.47 -6.28
CA LEU A 258 -10.61 -6.70 -6.65
C LEU A 258 -10.00 -6.52 -8.03
N SER A 259 -8.75 -6.90 -8.18
CA SER A 259 -8.03 -6.85 -9.47
C SER A 259 -7.53 -8.24 -9.82
N ASP A 260 -7.53 -8.58 -11.10
CA ASP A 260 -6.99 -9.85 -11.60
C ASP A 260 -5.50 -9.76 -11.97
N ASN A 261 -4.92 -8.56 -11.93
CA ASN A 261 -3.51 -8.33 -12.22
C ASN A 261 -2.59 -9.21 -11.34
N PRO A 262 -1.39 -9.59 -11.82
CA PRO A 262 -0.44 -10.33 -11.00
C PRO A 262 0.02 -9.50 -9.78
N PRO A 263 0.44 -10.15 -8.68
CA PRO A 263 0.97 -9.45 -7.52
C PRO A 263 2.26 -8.70 -7.84
N VAL A 264 2.34 -7.45 -7.39
CA VAL A 264 3.48 -6.57 -7.62
C VAL A 264 4.03 -5.97 -6.33
N LEU A 265 5.32 -5.66 -6.35
CA LEU A 265 6.01 -4.88 -5.34
C LEU A 265 6.24 -3.46 -5.87
N SER A 266 6.00 -2.46 -5.04
CA SER A 266 6.37 -1.09 -5.41
C SER A 266 7.88 -0.89 -5.27
N ALA A 267 8.46 -0.06 -6.14
CA ALA A 267 9.86 0.34 -6.04
C ALA A 267 10.17 0.95 -4.67
N THR A 268 9.24 1.70 -4.09
CA THR A 268 9.36 2.30 -2.76
C THR A 268 9.46 1.25 -1.66
N ASP A 269 8.65 0.18 -1.73
CA ASP A 269 8.73 -0.95 -0.80
C ASP A 269 10.07 -1.69 -0.94
N VAL A 270 10.48 -1.96 -2.19
CA VAL A 270 11.75 -2.63 -2.50
C VAL A 270 12.95 -1.83 -1.98
N GLN A 271 12.95 -0.51 -2.22
CA GLN A 271 14.02 0.39 -1.79
C GLN A 271 14.11 0.52 -0.27
N THR A 272 13.01 0.34 0.46
CA THR A 272 12.97 0.40 1.94
C THR A 272 13.66 -0.80 2.58
N VAL A 273 13.75 -1.93 1.87
CA VAL A 273 14.34 -3.17 2.40
C VAL A 273 15.54 -3.62 1.55
N TRP A 274 16.26 -2.69 0.90
CA TRP A 274 17.44 -3.03 0.09
C TRP A 274 18.49 -3.76 0.94
N ASN A 275 18.39 -5.08 0.92
CA ASN A 275 19.31 -6.03 1.51
C ASN A 275 19.81 -6.89 0.35
N PRO A 276 21.13 -6.88 0.06
CA PRO A 276 21.72 -7.71 -1.00
C PRO A 276 21.35 -9.20 -0.92
N GLN A 277 21.06 -9.70 0.28
CA GLN A 277 20.65 -11.09 0.54
C GLN A 277 19.18 -11.40 0.17
N ARG A 278 18.39 -10.39 -0.22
CA ARG A 278 16.94 -10.52 -0.48
C ARG A 278 16.56 -10.24 -1.94
N ARG A 279 17.54 -10.18 -2.84
CA ARG A 279 17.31 -10.05 -4.29
C ARG A 279 16.35 -11.10 -4.83
N ASP A 280 16.36 -12.30 -4.25
CA ASP A 280 15.57 -13.45 -4.70
C ASP A 280 14.05 -13.25 -4.55
N LEU A 281 13.60 -12.36 -3.65
CA LEU A 281 12.19 -12.03 -3.42
C LEU A 281 11.65 -11.00 -4.42
N ILE A 282 12.56 -10.21 -5.02
CA ILE A 282 12.24 -9.17 -5.98
C ILE A 282 12.27 -9.84 -7.36
N GLY A 283 11.13 -9.86 -8.05
CA GLY A 283 11.06 -10.38 -9.41
C GLY A 283 11.51 -9.37 -10.46
N GLU A 284 11.06 -9.61 -11.68
CA GLU A 284 11.37 -8.80 -12.85
C GLU A 284 10.80 -7.37 -12.71
N TYR A 285 11.56 -6.38 -13.18
CA TYR A 285 11.06 -5.01 -13.27
C TYR A 285 10.04 -4.91 -14.41
N LEU A 286 8.83 -4.46 -14.09
CA LEU A 286 7.70 -4.40 -15.03
C LEU A 286 7.48 -2.99 -15.61
N GLY A 287 8.34 -2.02 -15.30
CA GLY A 287 8.12 -0.62 -15.65
C GLY A 287 7.24 0.12 -14.63
N GLY A 288 7.20 1.46 -14.72
CA GLY A 288 6.34 2.30 -13.88
C GLY A 288 6.64 2.26 -12.37
N GLY A 289 7.83 1.79 -11.96
CA GLY A 289 8.14 1.57 -10.55
C GLY A 289 7.53 0.29 -9.95
N ARG A 290 7.16 -0.69 -10.79
CA ARG A 290 6.61 -1.99 -10.40
C ARG A 290 7.65 -3.10 -10.56
N TYR A 291 7.66 -4.03 -9.62
CA TYR A 291 8.39 -5.29 -9.73
C TYR A 291 7.41 -6.45 -9.57
N ARG A 292 7.57 -7.51 -10.35
CA ARG A 292 6.82 -8.75 -10.11
C ARG A 292 7.19 -9.31 -8.73
N ALA A 293 6.22 -9.69 -7.91
CA ALA A 293 6.54 -10.41 -6.68
C ALA A 293 6.97 -11.85 -7.01
N ARG A 294 8.14 -12.31 -6.55
CA ARG A 294 8.53 -13.73 -6.66
C ARG A 294 8.01 -14.50 -5.45
N LEU A 295 6.97 -15.27 -5.67
CA LEU A 295 6.39 -16.17 -4.67
C LEU A 295 7.12 -17.51 -4.78
N ARG A 296 7.89 -17.87 -3.75
CA ARG A 296 8.57 -19.17 -3.69
C ARG A 296 7.54 -20.20 -3.24
N ASN A 297 7.31 -21.26 -4.00
CA ASN A 297 6.51 -22.40 -3.51
C ASN A 297 7.37 -23.30 -2.62
N GLU A 298 6.74 -24.03 -1.70
CA GLU A 298 7.39 -24.94 -0.72
C GLU A 298 8.35 -25.97 -1.34
N SER A 299 8.23 -26.25 -2.64
CA SER A 299 9.09 -27.19 -3.38
C SER A 299 10.36 -26.57 -4.00
N GLY A 300 10.60 -25.27 -3.82
CA GLY A 300 11.77 -24.59 -4.40
C GLY A 300 11.70 -24.37 -5.92
N ASN A 301 10.61 -24.79 -6.58
CA ASN A 301 10.35 -24.48 -7.98
C ASN A 301 9.66 -23.12 -8.12
N GLU A 302 10.14 -22.31 -9.07
CA GLU A 302 9.48 -21.08 -9.50
C GLU A 302 8.06 -21.40 -9.98
N SER A 303 7.05 -20.74 -9.42
CA SER A 303 5.69 -20.79 -9.97
C SER A 303 5.66 -19.99 -11.27
N ARG A 304 5.98 -20.67 -12.38
CA ARG A 304 5.53 -20.24 -13.70
C ARG A 304 4.03 -20.46 -13.77
N GLY A 305 3.23 -19.44 -13.47
CA GLY A 305 1.79 -19.56 -13.69
C GLY A 305 0.96 -18.43 -13.14
N TYR A 306 0.89 -17.33 -13.88
CA TYR A 306 -0.38 -16.67 -14.16
C TYR A 306 -0.39 -16.42 -15.67
N ARG A 307 -1.29 -17.13 -16.35
CA ARG A 307 -1.69 -16.86 -17.74
C ARG A 307 -2.92 -15.99 -17.71
#